data_AF-A0A7X7HLW5-F1
#
_entry.id   AF-A0A7X7HLW5-F1
#
_cell.length_a   1.000
_cell.length_b   1.000
_cell.length_c   1.000
_cell.angle_alpha   90.00
_cell.angle_beta   90.00
_cell.angle_gamma   90.00
#
_symmetry.space_group_name_H-M   'P 1'
#
loop_
_entity.id
_entity.type
_entity.pdbx_description
1 polymer ?
#
loop_
_entity_poly.entity_id
_entity_poly.type
_entity_poly.pdbx_seq_one_letter_code
_entity_poly.pdbx_strand_id
1 'polypeptide(L)'
;MTDPDPTSFEASLDAGRPPAAASPPLLALWHGLRGDWQTAHEIVQAQDDRDSAWVHAWLHRVEGDLANADYWYHRAGRPSASGDTPAEG
;
A
#
# COMPACT_ATOMS: atom_id res chain seq x y z
N MET A 1 -5.19 0.80 -23.83
CA MET A 1 -5.31 1.05 -22.39
C MET A 1 -5.09 -0.30 -21.73
N THR A 2 -3.88 -0.54 -21.23
CA THR A 2 -3.54 -1.81 -20.60
C THR A 2 -3.90 -1.68 -19.14
N ASP A 3 -5.03 -2.26 -18.74
CA ASP A 3 -5.27 -2.56 -17.33
C ASP A 3 -4.07 -3.36 -16.80
N PRO A 4 -3.57 -3.07 -15.57
CA PRO A 4 -2.61 -3.96 -14.95
C PRO A 4 -3.30 -5.31 -14.73
N ASP A 5 -2.92 -6.31 -15.52
CA ASP A 5 -3.34 -7.69 -15.33
C ASP A 5 -2.99 -8.09 -13.88
N PRO A 6 -3.96 -8.52 -13.04
CA PRO A 6 -3.68 -8.86 -11.64
C PRO A 6 -2.58 -9.91 -11.48
N THR A 7 -2.35 -10.75 -12.51
CA THR A 7 -1.22 -11.68 -12.53
C THR A 7 0.16 -10.99 -12.54
N SER A 8 0.25 -9.75 -13.02
CA SER A 8 1.53 -9.03 -13.14
C SER A 8 2.06 -8.52 -11.80
N PHE A 9 1.18 -8.12 -10.88
CA PHE A 9 1.60 -7.64 -9.56
C PHE A 9 1.99 -8.81 -8.65
N GLU A 10 1.17 -9.85 -8.57
CA GLU A 10 1.50 -11.04 -7.78
C GLU A 10 2.78 -11.71 -8.28
N ALA A 11 2.92 -11.89 -9.60
CA ALA A 11 4.16 -12.42 -10.18
C ALA A 11 5.38 -11.54 -9.90
N SER A 12 5.20 -10.23 -9.75
CA SER A 12 6.28 -9.30 -9.40
C SER A 12 6.78 -9.50 -7.96
N LEU A 13 5.89 -9.93 -7.04
CA LEU A 13 6.26 -10.27 -5.67
C LEU A 13 7.18 -11.49 -5.68
N ASP A 14 6.82 -12.54 -6.43
CA ASP A 14 7.63 -13.75 -6.58
C ASP A 14 8.96 -13.49 -7.29
N ALA A 15 8.94 -12.66 -8.33
CA ALA A 15 10.14 -12.29 -9.09
C ALA A 15 11.10 -11.35 -8.34
N GLY A 16 10.67 -10.77 -7.21
CA GLY A 16 11.48 -9.84 -6.42
C GLY A 16 11.84 -8.55 -7.15
N ARG A 17 11.07 -8.17 -8.17
CA ARG A 17 11.22 -6.90 -8.89
C ARG A 17 9.87 -6.22 -8.97
N PRO A 18 9.76 -4.93 -8.59
CA PRO A 18 8.49 -4.22 -8.68
C PRO A 18 8.02 -4.06 -10.14
N PRO A 19 6.71 -3.92 -10.39
CA PRO A 19 6.20 -3.64 -11.72
C PRO A 19 6.81 -2.35 -12.28
N ALA A 20 7.28 -2.39 -13.53
CA ALA A 20 8.03 -1.28 -14.13
C ALA A 20 7.24 0.05 -14.23
N ALA A 21 5.91 -0.03 -14.20
CA ALA A 21 5.00 1.12 -14.27
C ALA A 21 4.14 1.28 -13.01
N ALA A 22 4.62 0.80 -11.85
CA ALA A 22 3.89 0.96 -10.60
C ALA A 22 3.77 2.43 -10.21
N SER A 23 2.56 2.85 -9.85
CA SER A 23 2.34 4.13 -9.17
C SER A 23 2.99 4.10 -7.78
N PRO A 24 3.31 5.26 -7.17
CA PRO A 24 3.87 5.30 -5.82
C PRO A 24 3.11 4.46 -4.78
N PRO A 25 1.77 4.52 -4.63
CA PRO A 25 1.06 3.67 -3.67
C PRO A 25 1.20 2.18 -3.99
N LEU A 26 1.17 1.78 -5.27
CA LEU A 26 1.34 0.38 -5.67
C LEU A 26 2.77 -0.13 -5.40
N LEU A 27 3.77 0.74 -5.59
CA LEU A 27 5.16 0.43 -5.27
C LEU A 27 5.34 0.26 -3.75
N ALA A 28 4.74 1.13 -2.94
CA ALA A 28 4.78 1.02 -1.49
C ALA A 28 4.11 -0.27 -0.99
N LEU A 29 2.94 -0.61 -1.53
CA LEU A 29 2.26 -1.89 -1.25
C LEU A 29 3.17 -3.08 -1.58
N TRP A 30 3.84 -3.04 -2.73
CA TRP A 30 4.78 -4.09 -3.14
C TRP A 30 5.93 -4.28 -2.14
N HIS A 31 6.52 -3.19 -1.65
CA HIS A 31 7.57 -3.25 -0.62
C HIS A 31 7.01 -3.79 0.71
N GLY A 32 5.84 -3.31 1.14
CA GLY A 32 5.18 -3.76 2.37
C GLY A 32 4.85 -5.26 2.36
N LEU A 33 4.29 -5.78 1.26
CA LEU A 33 3.99 -7.21 1.10
C LEU A 33 5.25 -8.10 1.11
N ARG A 34 6.43 -7.52 0.87
CA ARG A 34 7.73 -8.20 0.97
C ARG A 34 8.43 -7.97 2.31
N GLY A 35 7.78 -7.28 3.25
CA GLY A 35 8.30 -6.97 4.58
C GLY A 35 9.28 -5.80 4.63
N ASP A 36 9.40 -5.03 3.55
CA ASP A 36 10.24 -3.83 3.47
C ASP A 36 9.44 -2.59 3.89
N TRP A 37 9.06 -2.57 5.17
CA TRP A 37 8.16 -1.57 5.76
C TRP A 37 8.72 -0.15 5.68
N GLN A 38 10.02 0.01 5.87
CA GLN A 38 10.67 1.32 5.83
C GLN A 38 10.52 1.95 4.44
N THR A 39 10.88 1.20 3.38
CA THR A 39 10.78 1.70 2.01
C THR A 39 9.32 2.00 1.65
N ALA A 40 8.38 1.15 2.08
CA ALA A 40 6.97 1.37 1.86
C ALA A 40 6.48 2.70 2.47
N HIS A 41 6.82 2.98 3.73
CA HIS A 41 6.49 4.24 4.39
C HIS A 41 7.13 5.46 3.73
N GLU A 42 8.41 5.38 3.37
CA GLU A 42 9.12 6.48 2.71
C GLU A 42 8.43 6.89 1.39
N ILE A 43 7.97 5.91 0.60
CA ILE A 43 7.27 6.16 -0.66
C ILE A 43 5.94 6.89 -0.44
N VAL A 44 5.07 6.38 0.43
CA VAL A 44 3.73 6.98 0.64
C VAL A 44 3.80 8.30 1.40
N GLN A 45 4.77 8.47 2.29
CA GLN A 45 4.99 9.73 3.02
C GLN A 45 5.39 10.88 2.07
N ALA A 46 6.05 10.57 0.96
CA ALA A 46 6.45 11.57 -0.03
C ALA A 46 5.29 12.06 -0.92
N GLN A 47 4.11 11.43 -0.83
CA GLN A 47 2.94 11.79 -1.62
C GLN A 47 1.89 12.53 -0.79
N ASP A 48 1.08 13.37 -1.44
CA ASP A 48 -0.03 14.11 -0.82
C ASP A 48 -1.40 13.74 -1.42
N ASP A 49 -1.49 12.53 -1.99
CA ASP A 49 -2.71 12.01 -2.59
C ASP A 49 -3.45 11.01 -1.69
N ARG A 50 -4.71 10.76 -2.02
CA ARG A 50 -5.60 9.90 -1.24
C ARG A 50 -5.25 8.42 -1.33
N ASP A 51 -4.68 7.97 -2.44
CA ASP A 51 -4.33 6.56 -2.63
C ASP A 51 -3.08 6.21 -1.82
N SER A 52 -2.11 7.11 -1.76
CA SER A 52 -0.93 7.00 -0.90
C SER A 52 -1.31 7.07 0.58
N ALA A 53 -2.25 7.94 0.96
CA ALA A 53 -2.80 7.96 2.33
C ALA A 53 -3.50 6.64 2.67
N TRP A 54 -4.22 6.01 1.73
CA TRP A 54 -4.84 4.70 1.93
C TRP A 54 -3.81 3.61 2.20
N VAL A 55 -2.76 3.52 1.38
CA VAL A 55 -1.68 2.53 1.57
C VAL A 55 -0.92 2.79 2.88
N HIS A 56 -0.72 4.06 3.28
CA HIS A 56 -0.12 4.39 4.58
C HIS A 56 -0.97 3.90 5.76
N ALA A 57 -2.30 4.03 5.65
CA ALA A 57 -3.23 3.49 6.65
C ALA A 57 -3.11 1.97 6.76
N TRP A 58 -3.06 1.28 5.61
CA TRP A 58 -2.87 -0.16 5.54
C TRP A 58 -1.54 -0.60 6.21
N LEU A 59 -0.42 0.08 5.92
CA LEU A 59 0.88 -0.25 6.51
C LEU A 59 0.83 -0.23 8.06
N HIS A 60 0.33 0.87 8.63
CA HIS A 60 0.19 0.98 10.09
C HIS A 60 -0.79 -0.03 10.69
N ARG A 61 -1.85 -0.36 9.96
CA ARG A 61 -2.78 -1.40 10.39
C ARG A 61 -2.10 -2.77 10.45
N VAL A 62 -1.24 -3.12 9.49
CA VAL A 62 -0.45 -4.37 9.51
C VAL A 62 0.49 -4.39 10.71
N GLU A 63 1.11 -3.24 11.03
CA GLU A 63 2.01 -3.09 12.18
C GLU A 63 1.28 -3.08 13.54
N GLY A 64 -0.05 -2.95 13.55
CA GLY A 64 -0.87 -2.86 14.76
C GLY A 64 -1.01 -1.45 15.34
N ASP A 65 -0.55 -0.42 14.64
CA ASP A 65 -0.72 0.98 15.00
C ASP A 65 -2.06 1.53 14.50
N LEU A 66 -3.14 1.10 15.15
CA LEU A 66 -4.51 1.42 14.75
C LEU A 66 -4.82 2.92 14.81
N ALA A 67 -4.18 3.65 15.74
CA ALA A 67 -4.41 5.09 15.89
C ALA A 67 -3.84 5.88 14.69
N ASN A 68 -2.63 5.54 14.23
CA ASN A 68 -2.10 6.14 13.01
C ASN A 68 -2.84 5.63 11.77
N ALA A 69 -3.22 4.35 11.72
CA ALA A 69 -4.03 3.83 10.63
C ALA A 69 -5.33 4.64 10.43
N ASP A 70 -6.09 4.90 11.50
CA ASP A 70 -7.31 5.72 11.44
C ASP A 70 -7.05 7.15 10.97
N TYR A 71 -5.97 7.78 11.43
CA TYR A 71 -5.57 9.11 10.93
C TYR A 71 -5.39 9.12 9.41
N TRP A 72 -4.71 8.10 8.87
CA TRP A 72 -4.44 8.00 7.43
C TRP A 72 -5.68 7.60 6.62
N TYR A 73 -6.56 6.74 7.14
CA TYR A 73 -7.87 6.47 6.51
C TYR A 73 -8.70 7.75 6.37
N HIS A 74 -8.75 8.55 7.45
CA HIS A 74 -9.41 9.85 7.40
C HIS A 74 -8.78 10.78 6.36
N ARG A 75 -7.44 10.81 6.24
CA ARG A 75 -6.75 11.59 5.21
C ARG A 75 -7.04 11.07 3.79
N ALA A 76 -7.18 9.77 3.61
CA ALA A 76 -7.60 9.16 2.35
C ALA A 76 -9.06 9.50 1.99
N GLY A 77 -9.85 9.98 2.95
CA GLY A 77 -11.27 10.28 2.78
C GLY A 77 -12.11 9.01 2.59
N ARG A 78 -11.65 7.88 3.15
CA ARG A 78 -12.28 6.56 3.05
C ARG A 78 -12.50 5.99 4.46
N PRO A 79 -13.55 5.19 4.70
CA PRO A 79 -13.71 4.49 5.97
C PRO A 79 -12.56 3.48 6.15
N SER A 80 -12.11 3.28 7.38
CA SER A 80 -11.17 2.20 7.72
C SER A 80 -11.72 0.88 7.18
N ALA A 81 -10.93 0.07 6.46
CA ALA A 81 -11.53 -1.16 5.95
C ALA A 81 -11.81 -2.14 7.09
N SER A 82 -12.80 -2.98 6.86
CA SER A 82 -13.34 -3.91 7.85
C SER A 82 -12.91 -5.37 7.59
N GLY A 83 -11.99 -5.60 6.65
CA GLY A 83 -11.50 -6.93 6.27
C GLY A 83 -10.21 -7.35 6.97
N ASP A 84 -9.74 -8.55 6.64
CA ASP A 84 -8.40 -9.04 7.02
C ASP A 84 -7.34 -8.10 6.43
N THR A 85 -6.39 -7.66 7.24
CA THR A 85 -5.42 -6.63 6.84
C THR A 85 -4.66 -6.96 5.54
N PRO A 86 -4.18 -8.20 5.29
CA PRO A 86 -3.52 -8.52 4.02
C PRO A 86 -4.43 -8.41 2.78
N ALA A 87 -5.75 -8.50 2.94
CA ALA A 87 -6.72 -8.43 1.85
C ALA A 87 -7.18 -6.99 1.53
N GLU A 88 -6.77 -6.01 2.34
CA GLU A 88 -7.13 -4.59 2.21
C GLU A 88 -6.10 -3.75 1.41
N GLY A 89 -4.89 -4.29 1.28
CA GLY A 89 -3.74 -3.63 0.64
C GLY A 89 -3.88 -3.50 -0.86
#